data_AF-A0A7V8WAP7-F1
#
_entry.id   AF-A0A7V8WAP7-F1
#
_cell.length_a   1.000
_cell.length_b   1.000
_cell.length_c   1.000
_cell.angle_alpha   90.00
_cell.angle_beta   90.00
_cell.angle_gamma   90.00
#
_symmetry.space_group_name_H-M   'P 1'
#
loop_
_entity.id
_entity.type
_entity.pdbx_description
1 polymer ?
#
loop_
_entity_poly.entity_id
_entity_poly.type
_entity_poly.pdbx_seq_one_letter_code
_entity_poly.pdbx_strand_id
1 'polypeptide(L)'
;MADRDGIRPPDSADKSLGEIVNEISEKASLLVREEVELAKTEVQTKAKRLGKAAGVGAAAGIFALLALYMFLFAVGFLFVDIFNWESIWPGFLLGMLLFLVLGAVAGFLAYRFFQQSTPPKPELAIEEAKETRRAIEEVRR
;
A
#
# COMPACT_ATOMS: atom_id res chain seq x y z
N MET A 1 -45.63 19.01 44.43
CA MET A 1 -45.18 18.13 43.32
C MET A 1 -45.60 18.83 42.03
N ALA A 2 -44.73 19.33 41.16
CA ALA A 2 -43.36 18.97 40.84
C ALA A 2 -42.53 20.23 40.54
N ASP A 3 -41.30 20.23 41.04
CA ASP A 3 -40.24 21.18 40.68
C ASP A 3 -39.85 20.95 39.22
N ARG A 4 -39.97 21.99 38.39
CA ARG A 4 -39.51 21.98 36.99
C ARG A 4 -38.13 22.60 36.99
N ASP A 5 -37.15 21.80 37.35
CA ASP A 5 -35.74 22.16 37.21
C ASP A 5 -35.42 22.18 35.71
N GLY A 6 -35.65 23.35 35.11
CA GLY A 6 -35.32 23.61 33.73
C GLY A 6 -33.81 23.62 33.62
N ILE A 7 -33.25 22.62 32.93
CA ILE A 7 -31.86 22.62 32.48
C ILE A 7 -31.67 23.87 31.62
N ARG A 8 -31.18 24.95 32.23
CA ARG A 8 -30.70 26.11 31.48
C ARG A 8 -29.49 25.63 30.68
N PRO A 9 -29.46 25.83 29.35
CA PRO A 9 -28.22 25.71 28.62
C PRO A 9 -27.19 26.61 29.31
N PRO A 10 -25.95 26.15 29.56
CA PRO A 10 -24.93 26.99 30.18
C PRO A 10 -24.80 28.30 29.39
N ASP A 11 -24.68 29.41 30.11
CA ASP A 11 -24.58 30.78 29.58
C ASP A 11 -23.64 30.85 28.37
N SER A 12 -24.23 30.81 27.18
CA SER A 12 -23.55 31.08 25.91
C SER A 12 -23.74 32.55 25.49
N ALA A 13 -24.56 33.30 26.24
CA ALA A 13 -24.93 34.67 25.93
C ALA A 13 -23.91 35.73 26.42
N ASP A 14 -22.99 35.37 27.33
CA ASP A 14 -22.06 36.33 27.97
C ASP A 14 -20.57 36.03 27.70
N LYS A 15 -20.23 35.23 26.69
CA LYS A 15 -18.82 35.01 26.32
C LYS A 15 -18.26 36.24 25.63
N SER A 16 -17.16 36.77 26.14
CA SER A 16 -16.44 37.84 25.47
C SER A 16 -15.91 37.36 24.10
N LEU A 17 -15.72 38.28 23.15
CA LEU A 17 -15.15 37.95 21.84
C LEU A 17 -13.77 37.25 21.98
N GLY A 18 -13.01 37.62 23.02
CA GLY A 18 -11.73 37.00 23.35
C GLY A 18 -11.86 35.54 23.80
N GLU A 19 -12.89 35.20 24.58
CA GLU A 19 -13.18 33.82 24.99
C GLU A 19 -13.59 32.94 23.80
N ILE A 20 -14.41 33.47 22.89
CA ILE A 20 -14.84 32.72 21.69
C ILE A 20 -13.64 32.44 20.79
N VAL A 21 -12.79 33.43 20.55
CA VAL A 21 -11.57 33.25 19.75
C VAL A 21 -10.63 32.23 20.41
N ASN A 22 -10.49 32.27 21.74
CA ASN A 22 -9.65 31.33 22.46
C ASN A 22 -10.21 29.90 22.39
N GLU A 23 -11.53 29.72 22.56
CA GLU A 23 -12.21 28.42 22.43
C GLU A 23 -12.09 27.84 21.02
N ILE A 24 -12.23 28.67 19.98
CA ILE A 24 -12.03 28.25 18.59
C ILE A 24 -10.57 27.85 18.35
N SER A 25 -9.60 28.62 18.87
CA SER A 25 -8.17 28.30 18.75
C SER A 25 -7.82 26.98 19.46
N GLU A 26 -8.44 26.72 20.59
CA GLU A 26 -8.25 25.49 21.36
C GLU A 26 -8.84 24.27 20.63
N LYS A 27 -10.06 24.40 20.07
CA LYS A 27 -10.69 23.36 19.23
C LYS A 27 -9.92 23.11 17.94
N ALA A 28 -9.41 24.16 17.29
CA ALA A 28 -8.55 24.02 16.13
C ALA A 28 -7.25 23.26 16.46
N SER A 29 -6.65 23.57 17.62
CA SER A 29 -5.46 22.86 18.10
C SER A 29 -5.74 21.39 18.44
N LEU A 30 -6.93 21.10 18.97
CA LEU A 30 -7.38 19.73 19.23
C LEU A 30 -7.55 18.95 17.93
N LEU A 31 -8.24 19.53 16.94
CA LEU A 31 -8.47 18.92 15.63
C LEU A 31 -7.14 18.56 14.94
N VAL A 32 -6.17 19.50 14.96
CA VAL A 32 -4.84 19.25 14.39
C VAL A 32 -4.13 18.06 15.08
N ARG A 33 -4.27 17.93 16.41
CA ARG A 33 -3.70 16.78 17.13
C ARG A 33 -4.40 15.47 16.75
N GLU A 34 -5.72 15.48 16.64
CA GLU A 34 -6.50 14.31 16.23
C GLU A 34 -6.14 13.85 14.81
N GLU A 35 -5.99 14.78 13.87
CA GLU A 35 -5.54 14.47 12.50
C GLU A 35 -4.12 13.86 12.49
N VAL A 36 -3.22 14.36 13.33
CA VAL A 36 -1.88 13.79 13.48
C VAL A 36 -1.93 12.37 14.08
N GLU A 37 -2.79 12.14 15.08
CA GLU A 37 -2.98 10.80 15.66
C GLU A 37 -3.62 9.82 14.69
N LEU A 38 -4.58 10.29 13.89
CA LEU A 38 -5.22 9.53 12.83
C LEU A 38 -4.19 9.12 11.76
N ALA A 39 -3.42 10.10 11.26
CA ALA A 39 -2.36 9.85 10.30
C ALA A 39 -1.33 8.84 10.84
N LYS A 40 -0.93 8.96 12.11
CA LYS A 40 -0.02 8.01 12.76
C LYS A 40 -0.59 6.59 12.81
N THR A 41 -1.88 6.46 13.14
CA THR A 41 -2.58 5.18 13.20
C THR A 41 -2.71 4.54 11.83
N GLU A 42 -3.02 5.34 10.80
CA GLU A 42 -3.10 4.87 9.42
C GLU A 42 -1.74 4.37 8.92
N VAL A 43 -0.67 5.15 9.15
CA VAL A 43 0.71 4.76 8.81
C VAL A 43 1.10 3.47 9.53
N GLN A 44 0.83 3.35 10.83
CA GLN A 44 1.17 2.14 11.59
C GLN A 44 0.40 0.92 11.08
N THR A 45 -0.87 1.08 10.73
CA THR A 45 -1.71 0.02 10.19
C THR A 45 -1.24 -0.42 8.81
N LYS A 46 -0.93 0.55 7.92
CA LYS A 46 -0.33 0.29 6.60
C LYS A 46 1.01 -0.41 6.75
N ALA A 47 1.88 0.04 7.65
CA ALA A 47 3.19 -0.57 7.90
C ALA A 47 3.07 -2.02 8.40
N LYS A 48 2.15 -2.30 9.34
CA LYS A 48 1.90 -3.67 9.83
C LYS A 48 1.37 -4.59 8.72
N ARG A 49 0.42 -4.11 7.90
CA ARG A 49 -0.12 -4.87 6.77
C ARG A 49 0.97 -5.16 5.74
N LEU A 50 1.75 -4.15 5.37
CA LEU A 50 2.87 -4.28 4.46
C LEU A 50 3.94 -5.24 5.01
N GLY A 51 4.27 -5.16 6.30
CA GLY A 51 5.22 -6.07 6.94
C GLY A 51 4.77 -7.53 6.91
N LYS A 52 3.49 -7.80 7.19
CA LYS A 52 2.92 -9.16 7.07
C LYS A 52 2.95 -9.65 5.62
N ALA A 53 2.52 -8.81 4.68
CA ALA A 53 2.52 -9.14 3.26
C ALA A 53 3.94 -9.41 2.75
N ALA A 54 4.92 -8.61 3.16
CA ALA A 54 6.34 -8.81 2.84
C ALA A 54 6.87 -10.12 3.41
N GLY A 55 6.53 -10.45 4.67
CA GLY A 55 6.95 -11.71 5.30
C GLY A 55 6.41 -12.95 4.58
N VAL A 56 5.09 -12.98 4.31
CA VAL A 56 4.46 -14.09 3.57
C VAL A 56 4.97 -14.13 2.12
N GLY A 57 5.09 -12.97 1.47
CA GLY A 57 5.60 -12.85 0.12
C GLY A 57 7.04 -13.34 -0.02
N ALA A 58 7.91 -13.05 0.96
CA ALA A 58 9.27 -13.56 0.99
C ALA A 58 9.30 -15.10 1.12
N ALA A 59 8.50 -15.68 2.02
CA ALA A 59 8.39 -17.12 2.17
C ALA A 59 7.90 -17.78 0.87
N ALA A 60 6.82 -17.25 0.26
CA ALA A 60 6.31 -17.73 -1.02
C ALA A 60 7.36 -17.62 -2.14
N GLY A 61 8.12 -16.52 -2.17
CA GLY A 61 9.24 -16.33 -3.11
C GLY A 61 10.32 -17.40 -2.97
N ILE A 62 10.71 -17.75 -1.74
CA ILE A 62 11.67 -18.83 -1.50
C ILE A 62 11.16 -20.16 -2.05
N PHE A 63 9.91 -20.53 -1.75
CA PHE A 63 9.32 -21.77 -2.26
C PHE A 63 9.18 -21.77 -3.79
N ALA A 64 8.82 -20.63 -4.39
CA ALA A 64 8.78 -20.49 -5.84
C ALA A 64 10.17 -20.67 -6.48
N LEU A 65 11.23 -20.13 -5.88
CA LEU A 65 12.60 -20.33 -6.35
C LEU A 65 13.05 -21.79 -6.22
N LEU A 66 12.71 -22.46 -5.11
CA LEU A 66 13.01 -23.89 -4.91
C LEU A 66 12.24 -24.75 -5.92
N ALA A 67 10.98 -24.45 -6.17
CA ALA A 67 10.17 -25.15 -7.18
C ALA A 67 10.74 -24.94 -8.59
N LEU A 68 11.15 -23.71 -8.93
CA LEU A 68 11.80 -23.41 -10.20
C LEU A 68 13.12 -24.17 -10.34
N TYR A 69 13.93 -24.21 -9.28
CA TYR A 69 15.18 -24.99 -9.26
C TYR A 69 14.91 -26.47 -9.52
N MET A 70 13.95 -27.08 -8.83
CA MET A 70 13.58 -28.48 -9.07
C MET A 70 13.05 -28.71 -10.49
N PHE A 71 12.28 -27.76 -11.02
CA PHE A 71 11.76 -27.83 -12.38
C PHE A 71 12.86 -27.78 -13.44
N LEU A 72 13.92 -26.98 -13.24
CA LEU A 72 15.08 -26.94 -14.13
C LEU A 72 15.78 -28.30 -14.23
N PHE A 73 15.95 -29.00 -13.10
CA PHE A 73 16.49 -30.36 -13.09
C PHE A 73 15.58 -31.34 -13.81
N ALA A 74 14.27 -31.27 -13.55
CA ALA A 74 13.30 -32.14 -14.20
C ALA A 74 13.32 -32.00 -15.73
N VAL A 75 13.38 -30.77 -16.26
CA VAL A 75 13.48 -30.52 -17.70
C VAL A 75 14.81 -31.04 -18.27
N GLY A 76 15.91 -30.88 -17.55
CA GLY A 76 17.22 -31.41 -17.95
C GLY A 76 17.18 -32.93 -18.14
N PHE A 77 16.68 -33.66 -17.14
CA PHE A 77 16.52 -35.12 -17.21
C PHE A 77 15.49 -35.54 -18.27
N LEU A 78 14.37 -34.82 -18.39
CA LEU A 78 13.37 -35.09 -19.41
C LEU A 78 13.96 -35.06 -20.83
N PHE A 79 14.85 -34.10 -21.13
CA PHE A 79 15.53 -34.08 -22.41
C PHE A 79 16.50 -35.25 -22.60
N VAL A 80 17.24 -35.64 -21.56
CA VAL A 80 18.10 -36.83 -21.64
C VAL A 80 17.29 -38.07 -21.99
N ASP A 81 16.14 -38.26 -21.36
CA ASP A 81 15.24 -39.40 -21.59
C ASP A 81 14.60 -39.37 -22.99
N ILE A 82 14.10 -38.20 -23.43
CA ILE A 82 13.48 -38.04 -24.76
C ILE A 82 14.46 -38.35 -25.88
N PHE A 83 15.72 -37.92 -25.74
CA PHE A 83 16.74 -38.08 -26.77
C PHE A 83 17.64 -39.31 -26.58
N ASN A 84 17.40 -40.13 -25.54
CA ASN A 84 18.22 -41.28 -25.16
C ASN A 84 19.73 -40.97 -25.13
N TRP A 85 20.09 -39.85 -24.51
CA TRP A 85 21.50 -39.46 -24.41
C TRP A 85 22.21 -40.21 -23.28
N GLU A 86 23.38 -40.77 -23.60
CA GLU A 86 24.26 -41.40 -22.60
C GLU A 86 24.83 -40.39 -21.60
N SER A 87 24.95 -39.13 -22.01
CA SER A 87 25.46 -38.04 -21.21
C SER A 87 24.33 -37.12 -20.77
N ILE A 88 24.32 -36.69 -19.51
CA ILE A 88 23.30 -35.77 -19.01
C ILE A 88 23.50 -34.33 -19.53
N TRP A 89 24.74 -33.94 -19.82
CA TRP A 89 25.11 -32.55 -20.12
C TRP A 89 24.29 -31.90 -21.25
N PRO A 90 24.04 -32.56 -22.39
CA PRO A 90 23.27 -31.94 -23.47
C PRO A 90 21.82 -31.62 -23.05
N GLY A 91 21.19 -32.47 -22.22
CA GLY A 91 19.85 -32.21 -21.70
C GLY A 91 19.78 -30.97 -20.80
N PHE A 92 20.77 -30.81 -19.91
CA PHE A 92 20.86 -29.61 -19.06
C PHE A 92 21.20 -28.35 -19.86
N LEU A 93 22.03 -28.44 -20.91
CA LEU A 93 22.34 -27.30 -21.79
C LEU A 93 21.11 -26.85 -22.60
N LEU A 94 20.31 -27.79 -23.11
CA LEU A 94 19.04 -27.49 -23.78
C LEU A 94 17.99 -26.93 -22.82
N GLY A 95 17.88 -27.50 -21.63
CA GLY A 95 17.08 -26.94 -20.54
C GLY A 95 17.46 -25.48 -20.28
N MET A 96 18.75 -25.21 -20.05
CA MET A 96 19.26 -23.86 -19.86
C MET A 96 18.87 -22.93 -21.02
N LEU A 97 19.07 -23.35 -22.27
CA LEU A 97 18.72 -22.55 -23.44
C LEU A 97 17.22 -22.24 -23.51
N LEU A 98 16.37 -23.23 -23.27
CA LEU A 98 14.91 -23.06 -23.23
C LEU A 98 14.52 -22.01 -22.17
N PHE A 99 15.05 -22.11 -20.96
CA PHE A 99 14.72 -21.16 -19.89
C PHE A 99 15.32 -19.77 -20.09
N LEU A 100 16.48 -19.65 -20.75
CA LEU A 100 17.01 -18.35 -21.15
C LEU A 100 16.07 -17.65 -22.14
N VAL A 101 15.53 -18.39 -23.11
CA VAL A 101 14.55 -17.84 -24.06
C VAL A 101 13.26 -17.44 -23.34
N LEU A 102 12.70 -18.32 -22.52
CA LEU A 102 11.48 -18.01 -21.74
C LEU A 102 11.71 -16.82 -20.79
N GLY A 103 12.86 -16.78 -20.12
CA GLY A 103 13.25 -15.68 -19.24
C GLY A 103 13.43 -14.37 -19.98
N ALA A 104 14.02 -14.38 -21.19
CA ALA A 104 14.14 -13.19 -22.03
C ALA A 104 12.76 -12.67 -22.48
N VAL A 105 11.85 -13.57 -22.88
CA VAL A 105 10.47 -13.20 -23.25
C VAL A 105 9.73 -12.63 -22.04
N ALA A 106 9.76 -13.31 -20.90
CA ALA A 106 9.12 -12.85 -19.68
C ALA A 106 9.70 -11.50 -19.21
N GLY A 107 11.02 -11.33 -19.24
CA GLY A 107 11.70 -10.09 -18.91
C GLY A 107 11.35 -8.95 -19.86
N PHE A 108 11.24 -9.23 -21.17
CA PHE A 108 10.79 -8.26 -22.15
C PHE A 108 9.34 -7.81 -21.90
N LEU A 109 8.43 -8.75 -21.62
CA LEU A 109 7.05 -8.44 -21.26
C LEU A 109 6.98 -7.61 -19.98
N ALA A 110 7.70 -8.03 -18.93
CA ALA A 110 7.77 -7.30 -17.66
C ALA A 110 8.28 -5.87 -17.85
N TYR A 111 9.35 -5.69 -18.63
CA TYR A 111 9.86 -4.36 -18.99
C TYR A 111 8.80 -3.50 -19.68
N ARG A 112 8.03 -4.10 -20.60
CA ARG A 112 6.99 -3.39 -21.35
C ARG A 112 5.80 -2.99 -20.49
N PHE A 113 5.43 -3.79 -19.50
CA PHE A 113 4.42 -3.44 -18.50
C PHE A 113 4.91 -2.40 -17.49
N PHE A 114 6.18 -2.50 -17.08
CA PHE A 114 6.78 -1.53 -16.18
C PHE A 114 6.82 -0.13 -16.81
N GLN A 115 7.17 -0.04 -18.10
CA GLN A 115 7.14 1.22 -18.86
C GLN A 115 5.74 1.85 -18.96
N GLN A 116 4.67 1.07 -18.76
CA GLN A 116 3.29 1.54 -18.80
C GLN A 116 2.72 1.86 -17.40
N SER A 117 3.49 1.62 -16.34
CA SER A 117 3.03 1.78 -14.96
C SER A 117 3.34 3.20 -14.46
N THR A 118 2.31 3.98 -14.14
CA THR A 118 2.46 5.25 -13.39
C THR A 118 2.69 4.98 -11.90
N PRO A 119 3.53 5.76 -11.19
CA PRO A 119 3.79 5.57 -9.77
C PRO A 119 2.50 5.65 -8.93
N PRO A 120 2.36 4.85 -7.86
CA PRO A 120 1.23 4.96 -6.94
C PRO A 120 1.28 6.33 -6.26
N LYS A 121 0.25 7.14 -6.44
CA LYS A 121 0.11 8.46 -5.79
C LYS A 121 -0.86 8.31 -4.62
N PRO A 122 -0.71 9.05 -3.51
CA PRO A 122 -1.64 8.95 -2.39
C PRO A 122 -2.98 9.62 -2.75
N GLU A 123 -3.95 8.85 -3.26
CA GLU A 123 -5.19 9.43 -3.80
C GLU A 123 -6.03 10.13 -2.74
N LEU A 124 -6.21 9.53 -1.56
CA LEU A 124 -7.04 10.08 -0.47
C LEU A 124 -6.52 11.42 0.06
N ALA A 125 -5.20 11.54 0.28
CA ALA A 125 -4.59 12.80 0.74
C ALA A 125 -4.68 13.89 -0.33
N ILE A 126 -4.60 13.52 -1.60
CA ILE A 126 -4.78 14.45 -2.72
C ILE A 126 -6.25 14.89 -2.82
N GLU A 127 -7.20 14.00 -2.51
CA GLU A 127 -8.64 14.26 -2.53
C GLU A 127 -9.06 15.19 -1.39
N GLU A 128 -8.66 14.90 -0.14
CA GLU A 128 -8.92 15.79 0.99
C GLU A 128 -8.29 17.17 0.80
N ALA A 129 -7.05 17.26 0.33
CA ALA A 129 -6.41 18.54 0.06
C ALA A 129 -7.16 19.35 -1.01
N LYS A 130 -7.79 18.69 -1.98
CA LYS A 130 -8.64 19.34 -2.98
C LYS A 130 -9.96 19.82 -2.38
N GLU A 131 -10.59 19.02 -1.52
CA GLU A 131 -11.82 19.38 -0.83
C GLU A 131 -11.61 20.57 0.12
N THR A 132 -10.52 20.58 0.91
CA THR A 132 -10.16 21.73 1.76
C THR A 132 -9.95 22.99 0.93
N ARG A 133 -9.25 22.87 -0.22
CA ARG A 133 -9.04 24.01 -1.13
C ARG A 133 -10.36 24.55 -1.70
N ARG A 134 -11.29 23.68 -2.07
CA ARG A 134 -12.63 24.05 -2.56
C ARG A 134 -13.43 24.78 -1.49
N ALA A 135 -13.46 24.25 -0.26
CA ALA A 135 -14.15 24.88 0.85
C ALA A 135 -13.62 26.29 1.17
N ILE A 136 -12.30 26.50 1.10
CA ILE A 136 -11.69 27.83 1.27
C ILE A 136 -12.05 28.79 0.12
N GLU A 137 -12.05 28.30 -1.12
CA GLU A 137 -12.44 29.10 -2.29
C GLU A 137 -13.93 29.51 -2.25
N GLU A 138 -14.79 28.64 -1.74
CA GLU A 138 -16.23 28.90 -1.58
C GLU A 138 -16.51 29.96 -0.52
N VAL A 139 -15.80 29.92 0.62
CA VAL A 139 -15.92 30.94 1.70
C VAL A 139 -15.33 32.29 1.30
N ARG A 140 -14.36 32.32 0.38
CA ARG A 140 -13.73 33.56 -0.11
C ARG A 140 -14.62 34.33 -1.09
N ARG A 141 -15.65 33.70 -1.65
CA ARG A 141 -16.51 34.24 -2.71
C ARG A 141 -17.74 34.94 -2.14
#